data_AF-A0A838BS32-F1
#
_entry.id   AF-A0A838BS32-F1
#
_cell.length_a   1.000
_cell.length_b   1.000
_cell.length_c   1.000
_cell.angle_alpha   90.00
_cell.angle_beta   90.00
_cell.angle_gamma   90.00
#
_symmetry.space_group_name_H-M   'P 1'
#
loop_
_entity.id
_entity.type
_entity.pdbx_description
1 polymer ?
#
loop_
_entity_poly.entity_id
_entity_poly.type
_entity_poly.pdbx_seq_one_letter_code
_entity_poly.pdbx_strand_id
1 'polypeptide(L)'
;MNAAHPLLLRYVADEVNTIRSSEFATTSVMKTRGERLAWAREQAGYKSKSEAARALGIAVATYNAHERAEEPGGRDFSPEQAEAYARKFRVAHAWLVTGKGDPKAGGDEVPPQLRPVEMSVTNYVIAGAVAAGTFREVSEFFDEELPKITAAADMRYPEARHMAFAIEGDSMNKARPPMLEGGYLLCVDYEDLEGRVPLRDGMKVVIERTKDAGHLREWSVKEVELYEDRVEFHPRSDNPKHKPIVVRRDFQPDDGTEVKVLALVNSVHYPTY
;
A
#
# COMPACT_ATOMS: atom_id res chain seq x y z
N MET A 1 53.20 19.84 13.52
CA MET A 1 53.64 18.49 13.95
C MET A 1 52.60 17.98 14.93
N ASN A 2 51.55 17.31 14.43
CA ASN A 2 51.37 15.85 14.48
C ASN A 2 51.55 15.26 15.88
N ALA A 3 50.45 14.87 16.53
CA ALA A 3 49.93 13.49 16.48
C ALA A 3 48.94 13.25 17.62
N ALA A 4 47.71 12.84 17.29
CA ALA A 4 46.89 12.05 18.21
C ALA A 4 45.93 11.15 17.41
N HIS A 5 46.17 9.85 17.62
CA HIS A 5 45.38 8.64 17.40
C HIS A 5 45.23 7.99 16.00
N PRO A 6 45.61 6.70 15.89
CA PRO A 6 45.41 5.87 14.71
C PRO A 6 43.98 5.30 14.65
N LEU A 7 43.39 5.34 13.45
CA LEU A 7 42.21 4.57 13.07
C LEU A 7 42.59 3.08 12.97
N LEU A 8 42.01 2.26 13.85
CA LEU A 8 42.12 0.80 13.79
C LEU A 8 40.89 0.25 13.06
N LEU A 9 41.16 -0.31 11.89
CA LEU A 9 40.29 -1.14 11.07
C LEU A 9 39.99 -2.49 11.78
N ARG A 10 38.81 -3.07 11.47
CA ARG A 10 38.26 -4.41 11.79
C ARG A 10 37.19 -4.35 12.88
N TYR A 11 36.02 -4.98 12.78
CA TYR A 11 35.65 -6.19 12.05
C TYR A 11 34.12 -6.19 11.88
N VAL A 12 33.64 -6.46 10.66
CA VAL A 12 32.25 -6.87 10.41
C VAL A 12 32.14 -8.34 10.76
N ALA A 13 31.22 -8.70 11.65
CA ALA A 13 30.60 -10.01 11.67
C ALA A 13 29.25 -9.88 12.39
N ASP A 14 28.19 -9.87 11.59
CA ASP A 14 26.83 -10.10 12.04
C ASP A 14 26.78 -11.36 12.89
N GLU A 15 26.20 -11.26 14.08
CA GLU A 15 25.86 -12.40 14.91
C GLU A 15 24.83 -13.25 14.17
N VAL A 16 25.35 -14.25 13.45
CA VAL A 16 24.56 -15.35 12.89
C VAL A 16 23.83 -16.03 14.04
N ASN A 17 22.52 -15.81 14.06
CA ASN A 17 21.51 -16.47 14.85
C ASN A 17 21.81 -17.98 15.07
N THR A 18 22.47 -18.29 16.17
CA THR A 18 22.85 -19.64 16.61
C THR A 18 21.66 -20.37 17.25
N ILE A 19 20.51 -20.37 16.57
CA ILE A 19 19.35 -21.18 16.97
C ILE A 19 19.02 -22.17 15.86
N ARG A 20 19.48 -23.42 16.09
CA ARG A 20 18.99 -24.72 15.58
C ARG A 20 19.23 -25.09 14.11
N SER A 21 20.49 -25.30 13.78
CA SER A 21 20.94 -26.09 12.62
C SER A 21 20.48 -27.57 12.61
N SER A 22 19.96 -28.12 13.73
CA SER A 22 19.43 -29.49 13.81
C SER A 22 17.96 -29.65 13.39
N GLU A 23 17.13 -28.61 13.54
CA GLU A 23 15.70 -28.65 13.17
C GLU A 23 15.50 -28.60 11.65
N PHE A 24 16.32 -27.79 10.95
CA PHE A 24 16.32 -27.72 9.49
C PHE A 24 16.75 -29.04 8.84
N ALA A 25 17.74 -29.73 9.43
CA ALA A 25 18.20 -31.03 8.94
C ALA A 25 17.11 -32.13 9.05
N THR A 26 16.29 -32.09 10.10
CA THR A 26 15.22 -33.09 10.33
C THR A 26 14.02 -32.91 9.39
N THR A 27 13.73 -31.65 9.02
CA THR A 27 12.61 -31.29 8.13
C THR A 27 12.84 -31.74 6.68
N SER A 28 14.11 -31.82 6.25
CA SER A 28 14.51 -32.27 4.91
C SER A 28 14.40 -33.80 4.70
N VAL A 29 14.13 -34.57 5.76
CA VAL A 29 14.17 -36.05 5.74
C VAL A 29 12.77 -36.70 5.70
N MET A 30 11.69 -35.94 5.92
CA MET A 30 10.32 -36.48 5.85
C MET A 30 9.90 -36.68 4.39
N LYS A 31 9.72 -37.94 4.02
CA LYS A 31 9.46 -38.37 2.64
C LYS A 31 7.97 -38.26 2.33
N THR A 32 7.10 -38.64 3.26
CA THR A 32 5.66 -38.73 2.98
C THR A 32 4.85 -37.54 3.50
N ARG A 33 3.70 -37.29 2.87
CA ARG A 33 2.67 -36.37 3.36
C ARG A 33 2.20 -36.75 4.77
N GLY A 34 2.09 -38.05 5.05
CA GLY A 34 1.71 -38.56 6.37
C GLY A 34 2.74 -38.21 7.45
N GLU A 35 4.03 -38.41 7.18
CA GLU A 35 5.12 -38.05 8.09
C GLU A 35 5.14 -36.55 8.38
N ARG A 36 4.96 -35.71 7.35
CA ARG A 36 4.87 -34.24 7.53
C ARG A 36 3.67 -33.82 8.36
N LEU A 37 2.52 -34.48 8.17
CA LEU A 37 1.31 -34.23 8.96
C LEU A 37 1.49 -34.64 10.43
N ALA A 38 2.12 -35.78 10.69
CA ALA A 38 2.42 -36.25 12.04
C ALA A 38 3.40 -35.32 12.75
N TRP A 39 4.43 -34.85 12.06
CA TRP A 39 5.35 -33.86 12.62
C TRP A 39 4.64 -32.53 12.93
N ALA A 40 3.82 -32.01 12.00
CA ALA A 40 3.08 -30.76 12.20
C ALA A 40 2.18 -30.83 13.45
N ARG A 41 1.49 -31.97 13.65
CA ARG A 41 0.69 -32.23 14.85
C ARG A 41 1.53 -32.10 16.13
N GLU A 42 2.69 -32.74 16.16
CA GLU A 42 3.57 -32.77 17.33
C GLU A 42 4.15 -31.40 17.63
N GLN A 43 4.57 -30.66 16.61
CA GLN A 43 5.05 -29.28 16.76
C GLN A 43 3.96 -28.33 17.25
N ALA A 44 2.70 -28.58 16.87
CA ALA A 44 1.56 -27.83 17.37
C ALA A 44 1.10 -28.26 18.78
N GLY A 45 1.80 -29.19 19.43
CA GLY A 45 1.57 -29.57 20.82
C GLY A 45 0.49 -30.62 21.06
N TYR A 46 -0.07 -31.23 20.02
CA TYR A 46 -1.09 -32.28 20.15
C TYR A 46 -0.44 -33.64 20.40
N LYS A 47 -0.64 -34.17 21.61
CA LYS A 47 0.06 -35.38 22.10
C LYS A 47 -0.48 -36.68 21.49
N SER A 48 -1.67 -36.65 20.92
CA SER A 48 -2.28 -37.82 20.30
C SER A 48 -3.04 -37.49 19.03
N LYS A 49 -3.15 -38.47 18.12
CA LYS A 49 -3.94 -38.36 16.89
C LYS A 49 -5.42 -38.09 17.18
N SER A 50 -5.95 -38.70 18.24
CA SER A 50 -7.33 -38.49 18.70
C SER A 50 -7.61 -37.06 19.16
N GLU A 51 -6.63 -36.42 19.82
CA GLU A 51 -6.72 -35.04 20.26
C GLU A 51 -6.71 -34.08 19.07
N ALA A 52 -5.80 -34.29 18.12
CA ALA A 52 -5.73 -33.53 16.89
C ALA A 52 -7.00 -33.66 16.05
N ALA A 53 -7.53 -34.87 15.89
CA ALA A 53 -8.79 -35.13 15.17
C ALA A 53 -9.97 -34.38 15.80
N ARG A 54 -10.07 -34.40 17.15
CA ARG A 54 -11.11 -33.65 17.88
C ARG A 54 -10.95 -32.14 17.67
N ALA A 55 -9.71 -31.64 17.72
CA ALA A 55 -9.42 -30.22 17.52
C ALA A 55 -9.69 -29.75 16.08
N LEU A 56 -9.61 -30.67 15.11
CA LEU A 56 -9.93 -30.46 13.69
C LEU A 56 -11.41 -30.66 13.37
N GLY A 57 -12.20 -31.24 14.27
CA GLY A 57 -13.62 -31.55 14.03
C GLY A 57 -13.84 -32.71 13.04
N ILE A 58 -12.90 -33.65 12.93
CA ILE A 58 -13.00 -34.82 12.04
C ILE A 58 -12.94 -36.14 12.81
N ALA A 59 -13.41 -37.23 12.19
CA ALA A 59 -13.35 -38.55 12.81
C ALA A 59 -11.90 -39.01 13.05
N VAL A 60 -11.65 -39.60 14.23
CA VAL A 60 -10.31 -40.09 14.63
C VAL A 60 -9.75 -41.09 13.61
N ALA A 61 -10.58 -42.01 13.12
CA ALA A 61 -10.20 -42.98 12.11
C ALA A 61 -9.73 -42.31 10.80
N THR A 62 -10.40 -41.24 10.38
CA THR A 62 -10.05 -40.45 9.19
C THR A 62 -8.68 -39.80 9.35
N TYR A 63 -8.46 -39.11 10.47
CA TYR A 63 -7.17 -38.47 10.74
C TYR A 63 -6.03 -39.49 10.89
N ASN A 64 -6.28 -40.64 11.54
CA ASN A 64 -5.31 -41.74 11.65
C ASN A 64 -4.92 -42.34 10.29
N ALA A 65 -5.81 -42.31 9.31
CA ALA A 65 -5.52 -42.76 7.96
C ALA A 65 -4.69 -41.72 7.17
N HIS A 66 -4.92 -40.42 7.42
CA HIS A 66 -4.19 -39.31 6.78
C HIS A 66 -2.76 -39.14 7.27
N GLU A 67 -2.47 -39.40 8.55
CA GLU A 67 -1.08 -39.46 9.03
C GLU A 67 -0.27 -40.62 8.44
N ARG A 68 -0.92 -41.54 7.72
CA ARG A 68 -0.27 -42.62 6.96
C ARG A 68 -0.35 -42.35 5.45
N ALA A 69 -0.68 -41.13 5.02
CA ALA A 69 -0.75 -40.79 3.60
C ALA A 69 0.57 -41.14 2.89
N GLU A 70 0.45 -41.74 1.70
CA GLU A 70 1.55 -42.28 0.87
C GLU A 70 2.25 -43.54 1.43
N GLU A 71 1.81 -44.08 2.57
CA GLU A 71 2.21 -45.42 3.04
C GLU A 71 1.26 -46.52 2.53
N PRO A 72 1.72 -47.79 2.39
CA PRO A 72 0.84 -48.92 2.06
C PRO A 72 -0.32 -49.06 3.07
N GLY A 73 -1.55 -48.97 2.58
CA GLY A 73 -2.76 -49.03 3.42
C GLY A 73 -3.11 -47.72 4.14
N GLY A 74 -2.43 -46.63 3.81
CA GLY A 74 -2.79 -45.27 4.19
C GLY A 74 -3.82 -44.65 3.25
N ARG A 75 -4.41 -43.52 3.67
CA ARG A 75 -5.33 -42.73 2.86
C ARG A 75 -4.77 -41.32 2.71
N ASP A 76 -4.70 -40.82 1.48
CA ASP A 76 -4.29 -39.43 1.24
C ASP A 76 -5.41 -38.44 1.62
N PHE A 77 -5.03 -37.19 1.84
CA PHE A 77 -5.93 -36.09 2.19
C PHE A 77 -6.01 -35.05 1.06
N SER A 78 -7.20 -34.50 0.86
CA SER A 78 -7.47 -33.52 -0.20
C SER A 78 -6.74 -32.19 0.04
N PRO A 79 -6.62 -31.31 -0.98
CA PRO A 79 -6.07 -29.96 -0.80
C PRO A 79 -6.78 -29.15 0.30
N GLU A 80 -8.10 -29.24 0.40
CA GLU A 80 -8.90 -28.54 1.42
C GLU A 80 -8.58 -29.08 2.83
N GLN A 81 -8.39 -30.39 2.95
CA GLN A 81 -7.95 -31.01 4.20
C GLN A 81 -6.52 -30.61 4.55
N ALA A 82 -5.63 -30.54 3.55
CA ALA A 82 -4.26 -30.07 3.74
C ALA A 82 -4.23 -28.63 4.27
N GLU A 83 -5.05 -27.73 3.71
CA GLU A 83 -5.17 -26.35 4.17
C GLU A 83 -5.71 -26.27 5.60
N ALA A 84 -6.75 -27.06 5.91
CA ALA A 84 -7.30 -27.13 7.26
C ALA A 84 -6.26 -27.62 8.29
N TYR A 85 -5.44 -28.60 7.93
CA TYR A 85 -4.36 -29.11 8.78
C TYR A 85 -3.24 -28.10 8.92
N ALA A 86 -2.79 -27.51 7.81
CA ALA A 86 -1.75 -26.49 7.79
C ALA A 86 -2.10 -25.31 8.71
N ARG A 87 -3.32 -24.79 8.58
CA ARG A 87 -3.82 -23.71 9.45
C ARG A 87 -3.91 -24.14 10.91
N LYS A 88 -4.44 -25.34 11.20
CA LYS A 88 -4.60 -25.83 12.57
C LYS A 88 -3.26 -26.03 13.27
N PHE A 89 -2.26 -26.51 12.54
CA PHE A 89 -0.94 -26.84 13.06
C PHE A 89 0.11 -25.76 12.84
N ARG A 90 -0.31 -24.60 12.28
CA ARG A 90 0.54 -23.43 12.01
C ARG A 90 1.78 -23.78 11.17
N VAL A 91 1.56 -24.57 10.12
CA VAL A 91 2.59 -24.90 9.13
C VAL A 91 2.19 -24.43 7.73
N ALA A 92 3.16 -24.25 6.84
CA ALA A 92 2.91 -23.88 5.46
C ALA A 92 2.18 -25.00 4.71
N HIS A 93 1.05 -24.66 4.08
CA HIS A 93 0.29 -25.59 3.23
C HIS A 93 1.14 -26.21 2.13
N ALA A 94 1.93 -25.39 1.43
CA ALA A 94 2.80 -25.84 0.36
C ALA A 94 3.84 -26.87 0.84
N TRP A 95 4.41 -26.66 2.04
CA TRP A 95 5.34 -27.61 2.64
C TRP A 95 4.65 -28.91 3.03
N LEU A 96 3.48 -28.85 3.67
CA LEU A 96 2.73 -30.04 4.07
C LEU A 96 2.42 -30.93 2.85
N VAL A 97 2.03 -30.31 1.73
CA VAL A 97 1.66 -31.00 0.50
C VAL A 97 2.89 -31.54 -0.24
N THR A 98 3.94 -30.74 -0.41
CA THR A 98 5.04 -31.05 -1.36
C THR A 98 6.36 -31.43 -0.71
N GLY A 99 6.51 -31.18 0.60
CA GLY A 99 7.77 -31.30 1.34
C GLY A 99 8.81 -30.24 1.01
N LYS A 100 8.51 -29.28 0.12
CA LYS A 100 9.44 -28.22 -0.28
C LYS A 100 9.20 -26.93 0.52
N GLY A 101 10.29 -26.25 0.86
CA GLY A 101 10.27 -24.98 1.60
C GLY A 101 10.31 -25.16 3.12
N ASP A 102 10.18 -24.05 3.83
CA ASP A 102 10.21 -24.02 5.29
C ASP A 102 8.79 -24.28 5.85
N PRO A 103 8.60 -25.28 6.74
CA PRO A 103 7.33 -25.58 7.39
C PRO A 103 6.73 -24.39 8.13
N LYS A 104 7.53 -23.45 8.63
CA LYS A 104 7.07 -22.28 9.38
C LYS A 104 6.91 -21.02 8.52
N ALA A 105 7.30 -21.07 7.25
CA ALA A 105 7.20 -19.91 6.35
C ALA A 105 5.76 -19.59 5.88
N GLY A 106 4.74 -20.31 6.35
CA GLY A 106 3.35 -20.16 5.91
C GLY A 106 2.29 -20.38 6.98
N GLY A 107 2.66 -20.31 8.26
CA GLY A 107 1.70 -20.06 9.33
C GLY A 107 1.76 -18.59 9.68
N ASP A 108 0.64 -17.87 9.58
CA ASP A 108 0.51 -16.49 10.08
C ASP A 108 0.83 -16.47 11.59
N GLU A 109 2.10 -16.26 11.92
CA GLU A 109 2.62 -15.79 13.21
C GLU A 109 4.17 -15.65 13.12
N VAL A 110 4.63 -14.88 12.14
CA VAL A 110 5.66 -13.89 12.52
C VAL A 110 4.83 -12.82 13.23
N PRO A 111 4.95 -12.61 14.56
CA PRO A 111 4.39 -11.41 15.17
C PRO A 111 4.87 -10.27 14.28
N PRO A 112 4.01 -9.34 13.81
CA PRO A 112 4.47 -8.29 12.89
C PRO A 112 5.71 -7.68 13.51
N GLN A 113 6.87 -8.06 12.98
CA GLN A 113 8.12 -7.50 13.43
C GLN A 113 7.97 -6.08 12.94
N LEU A 114 7.84 -5.14 13.89
CA LEU A 114 7.90 -3.72 13.59
C LEU A 114 9.26 -3.50 12.94
N ARG A 115 9.30 -3.65 11.61
CA ARG A 115 10.41 -3.21 10.80
C ARG A 115 10.24 -1.70 10.78
N PRO A 116 11.22 -0.93 11.29
CA PRO A 116 11.26 0.49 11.01
C PRO A 116 11.19 0.62 9.48
N VAL A 117 10.07 1.13 8.97
CA VAL A 117 10.04 1.58 7.59
C VAL A 117 10.88 2.85 7.62
N GLU A 118 11.89 2.95 6.77
CA GLU A 118 12.56 4.21 6.54
C GLU A 118 11.53 5.20 5.97
N MET A 119 10.91 5.96 6.87
CA MET A 119 10.06 7.07 6.50
C MET A 119 10.97 8.23 6.13
N SER A 120 11.21 8.40 4.83
CA SER A 120 11.79 9.65 4.35
C SER A 120 10.75 10.75 4.55
N VAL A 121 11.15 11.83 5.23
CA VAL A 121 10.37 13.07 5.29
C VAL A 121 10.88 14.02 4.21
N THR A 122 9.97 14.79 3.63
CA THR A 122 10.32 15.82 2.64
C THR A 122 9.54 17.10 2.92
N ASN A 123 10.01 18.20 2.35
CA ASN A 123 9.32 19.47 2.39
C ASN A 123 8.45 19.62 1.15
N TYR A 124 7.15 19.80 1.37
CA TYR A 124 6.20 20.17 0.33
C TYR A 124 6.05 21.69 0.34
N VAL A 125 6.36 22.33 -0.77
CA VAL A 125 6.11 23.77 -0.96
C VAL A 125 4.61 23.97 -1.14
N ILE A 126 4.00 24.85 -0.35
CA ILE A 126 2.58 25.19 -0.51
C ILE A 126 2.44 26.09 -1.73
N ALA A 127 1.95 25.53 -2.84
CA ALA A 127 1.79 26.22 -4.12
C ALA A 127 0.65 27.25 -4.09
N GLY A 128 -0.36 27.02 -3.24
CA GLY A 128 -1.52 27.90 -3.08
C GLY A 128 -2.74 27.13 -2.55
N ALA A 129 -3.93 27.70 -2.75
CA ALA A 129 -5.19 27.12 -2.29
C ALA A 129 -6.01 26.50 -3.43
N VAL A 130 -6.58 25.33 -3.19
CA VAL A 130 -7.60 24.71 -4.04
C VAL A 130 -9.00 25.07 -3.52
N ALA A 131 -9.78 25.74 -4.36
CA ALA A 131 -11.12 26.24 -4.03
C ALA A 131 -12.06 26.02 -5.22
N ALA A 132 -12.97 25.06 -5.10
CA ALA A 132 -13.89 24.72 -6.18
C ALA A 132 -14.88 25.86 -6.47
N GLY A 133 -14.93 26.28 -7.73
CA GLY A 133 -15.76 27.37 -8.23
C GLY A 133 -15.16 28.76 -8.07
N THR A 134 -13.92 28.88 -7.55
CA THR A 134 -13.27 30.17 -7.30
C THR A 134 -12.20 30.45 -8.35
N PHE A 135 -12.50 31.37 -9.27
CA PHE A 135 -11.52 31.91 -10.21
C PHE A 135 -10.79 33.08 -9.59
N ARG A 136 -9.46 33.10 -9.75
CA ARG A 136 -8.54 34.14 -9.26
C ARG A 136 -7.76 34.68 -10.44
N GLU A 137 -7.39 35.96 -10.38
CA GLU A 137 -6.45 36.54 -11.35
C GLU A 137 -5.09 35.87 -11.22
N VAL A 138 -4.46 35.59 -12.37
CA VAL A 138 -3.10 35.04 -12.40
C VAL A 138 -2.12 36.15 -12.05
N SER A 139 -1.53 36.08 -10.86
CA SER A 139 -0.41 36.94 -10.49
C SER A 139 0.88 36.43 -11.14
N GLU A 140 1.60 37.32 -11.82
CA GLU A 140 2.92 37.03 -12.43
C GLU A 140 4.09 37.23 -11.45
N PHE A 141 3.81 37.66 -10.21
CA PHE A 141 4.83 37.97 -9.20
C PHE A 141 4.78 36.96 -8.05
N PHE A 142 5.88 36.21 -7.86
CA PHE A 142 6.13 35.36 -6.70
C PHE A 142 7.52 35.68 -6.14
N ASP A 143 7.64 36.81 -5.43
CA ASP A 143 8.88 37.21 -4.74
C ASP A 143 8.90 36.81 -3.25
N GLU A 144 7.88 36.08 -2.77
CA GLU A 144 7.84 35.56 -1.40
C GLU A 144 8.35 34.12 -1.30
N GLU A 145 9.12 33.82 -0.25
CA GLU A 145 9.45 32.45 0.10
C GLU A 145 8.17 31.70 0.49
N LEU A 146 7.72 30.82 -0.41
CA LEU A 146 6.49 30.06 -0.21
C LEU A 146 6.60 29.18 1.06
N PRO A 147 5.55 29.15 1.91
CA PRO A 147 5.55 28.35 3.12
C PRO A 147 5.65 26.86 2.76
N LYS A 148 6.24 26.07 3.67
CA LYS A 148 6.54 24.65 3.46
C LYS A 148 5.92 23.83 4.59
N ILE A 149 5.48 22.62 4.26
CA ILE A 149 5.09 21.61 5.26
C ILE A 149 6.02 20.41 5.17
N THR A 150 6.49 19.93 6.32
CA THR A 150 7.29 18.71 6.41
C THR A 150 6.35 17.54 6.65
N ALA A 151 6.34 16.57 5.74
CA ALA A 151 5.53 15.37 5.86
C ALA A 151 6.25 14.15 5.26
N ALA A 152 5.66 12.96 5.43
CA ALA A 152 6.18 11.75 4.80
C ALA A 152 6.27 11.96 3.28
N ALA A 153 7.43 11.66 2.71
CA ALA A 153 7.66 11.69 1.28
C ALA A 153 6.88 10.55 0.61
N ASP A 154 6.32 10.82 -0.57
CA ASP A 154 5.84 9.74 -1.41
C ASP A 154 7.02 9.08 -2.13
N MET A 155 7.45 7.93 -1.59
CA MET A 155 8.55 7.14 -2.15
C MET A 155 8.19 6.41 -3.45
N ARG A 156 6.95 6.50 -3.94
CA ARG A 156 6.56 5.95 -5.24
C ARG A 156 7.08 6.81 -6.39
N TYR A 157 7.23 8.12 -6.16
CA TYR A 157 7.69 9.10 -7.15
C TYR A 157 8.70 10.08 -6.50
N PRO A 158 9.85 9.58 -6.03
CA PRO A 158 10.84 10.41 -5.33
C PRO A 158 11.47 11.49 -6.23
N GLU A 159 11.47 11.29 -7.54
CA GLU A 159 12.03 12.21 -8.53
C GLU A 159 11.06 13.31 -9.00
N ALA A 160 9.76 13.14 -8.78
CA ALA A 160 8.77 14.15 -9.16
C ALA A 160 8.79 15.32 -8.18
N ARG A 161 8.43 16.53 -8.62
CA ARG A 161 8.28 17.68 -7.72
C ARG A 161 7.15 17.43 -6.74
N HIS A 162 7.43 17.62 -5.46
CA HIS A 162 6.47 17.48 -4.37
C HIS A 162 5.95 18.86 -3.97
N MET A 163 4.63 19.00 -3.92
CA MET A 163 3.97 20.27 -3.59
C MET A 163 2.72 20.04 -2.75
N ALA A 164 2.31 21.08 -2.04
CA ALA A 164 1.10 21.08 -1.24
C ALA A 164 0.09 22.12 -1.71
N PHE A 165 -1.19 21.81 -1.52
CA PHE A 165 -2.28 22.77 -1.73
C PHE A 165 -3.14 22.87 -0.48
N ALA A 166 -3.39 24.09 0.00
CA ALA A 166 -4.34 24.33 1.08
C ALA A 166 -5.77 24.04 0.59
N ILE A 167 -6.54 23.30 1.38
CA ILE A 167 -7.93 22.96 1.05
C ILE A 167 -8.83 24.09 1.53
N GLU A 168 -9.61 24.67 0.62
CA GLU A 168 -10.65 25.63 0.92
C GLU A 168 -12.03 25.10 0.51
N GLY A 169 -12.98 25.16 1.44
CA GLY A 169 -14.35 24.73 1.24
C GLY A 169 -14.58 23.21 1.30
N ASP A 170 -15.74 22.79 0.79
CA ASP A 170 -16.38 21.51 1.10
C ASP A 170 -16.49 20.55 -0.12
N SER A 171 -15.80 20.84 -1.22
CA SER A 171 -15.99 20.11 -2.49
C SER A 171 -15.58 18.64 -2.47
N MET A 172 -14.81 18.22 -1.45
CA MET A 172 -14.29 16.86 -1.28
C MET A 172 -14.51 16.30 0.13
N ASN A 173 -15.49 16.82 0.89
CA ASN A 173 -15.76 16.39 2.27
C ASN A 173 -16.33 14.95 2.39
N LYS A 174 -16.84 14.35 1.31
CA LYS A 174 -17.26 12.94 1.20
C LYS A 174 -16.25 12.05 0.49
N ALA A 175 -15.08 12.58 0.12
CA ALA A 175 -14.00 11.78 -0.43
C ALA A 175 -13.55 10.72 0.59
N ARG A 176 -12.80 9.71 0.12
CA ARG A 176 -12.17 8.71 0.96
C ARG A 176 -10.65 8.73 0.74
N PRO A 177 -9.85 9.17 1.72
CA PRO A 177 -10.27 9.83 2.97
C PRO A 177 -10.93 11.21 2.72
N PRO A 178 -11.72 11.75 3.67
CA PRO A 178 -12.29 13.09 3.57
C PRO A 178 -11.21 14.18 3.46
N MET A 179 -11.43 15.12 2.55
CA MET A 179 -10.57 16.28 2.34
C MET A 179 -11.34 17.52 2.79
N LEU A 180 -11.05 17.96 4.01
CA LEU A 180 -11.75 19.03 4.71
C LEU A 180 -10.93 20.32 4.64
N GLU A 181 -11.64 21.44 4.67
CA GLU A 181 -11.05 22.76 4.80
C GLU A 181 -10.06 22.85 5.97
N GLY A 182 -8.96 23.57 5.76
CA GLY A 182 -7.85 23.69 6.72
C GLY A 182 -6.82 22.55 6.67
N GLY A 183 -7.07 21.51 5.87
CA GLY A 183 -6.07 20.51 5.51
C GLY A 183 -5.19 20.93 4.33
N TYR A 184 -4.15 20.16 4.08
CA TYR A 184 -3.25 20.29 2.93
C TYR A 184 -3.25 19.00 2.12
N LEU A 185 -3.42 19.11 0.81
CA LEU A 185 -3.20 18.00 -0.11
C LEU A 185 -1.70 17.86 -0.34
N LEU A 186 -1.14 16.68 -0.08
CA LEU A 186 0.23 16.35 -0.44
C LEU A 186 0.23 15.71 -1.82
N CYS A 187 0.91 16.35 -2.77
CA CYS A 187 0.83 16.00 -4.16
C CYS A 187 2.21 15.82 -4.80
N VAL A 188 2.21 15.09 -5.91
CA VAL A 188 3.30 15.10 -6.89
C VAL A 188 2.82 15.82 -8.14
N ASP A 189 3.71 16.61 -8.76
CA ASP A 189 3.46 17.22 -10.05
C ASP A 189 3.13 16.14 -11.09
N TYR A 190 2.04 16.33 -11.83
CA TYR A 190 1.56 15.33 -12.78
C TYR A 190 2.36 15.30 -14.08
N GLU A 191 2.98 16.43 -14.47
CA GLU A 191 3.83 16.55 -15.64
C GLU A 191 5.14 15.77 -15.45
N ASP A 192 5.71 15.84 -14.25
CA ASP A 192 6.93 15.10 -13.88
C ASP A 192 6.73 13.57 -13.83
N LEU A 193 5.49 13.10 -13.86
CA LEU A 193 5.20 11.67 -14.02
C LEU A 193 5.42 11.19 -15.47
N GLU A 194 5.57 12.09 -16.44
CA GLU A 194 5.94 11.81 -17.84
C GLU A 194 5.10 10.68 -18.49
N GLY A 195 3.81 10.61 -18.15
CA GLY A 195 2.90 9.57 -18.65
C GLY A 195 3.16 8.15 -18.10
N ARG A 196 4.13 7.97 -17.20
CA ARG A 196 4.40 6.69 -16.50
C ARG A 196 3.22 6.25 -15.63
N VAL A 197 2.41 7.21 -15.21
CA VAL A 197 1.17 6.99 -14.47
C VAL A 197 0.00 7.40 -15.36
N PRO A 198 -0.71 6.45 -15.99
CA PRO A 198 -1.94 6.78 -16.68
C PRO A 198 -2.99 7.23 -15.67
N LEU A 199 -3.81 8.20 -16.05
CA LEU A 199 -4.98 8.57 -15.27
C LEU A 199 -5.91 7.36 -15.12
N ARG A 200 -6.50 7.16 -13.94
CA ARG A 200 -7.39 6.03 -13.62
C ARG A 200 -8.60 6.51 -12.80
N ASP A 201 -9.69 5.75 -12.89
CA ASP A 201 -10.86 5.95 -12.05
C ASP A 201 -10.52 5.98 -10.57
N GLY A 202 -11.17 6.90 -9.85
CA GLY A 202 -11.00 7.06 -8.41
C GLY A 202 -9.76 7.85 -8.01
N MET A 203 -8.83 8.14 -8.93
CA MET A 203 -7.69 9.02 -8.65
C MET A 203 -8.17 10.39 -8.18
N LYS A 204 -7.45 10.96 -7.22
CA LYS A 204 -7.69 12.33 -6.74
C LYS A 204 -6.62 13.22 -7.33
N VAL A 205 -7.06 14.28 -7.99
CA VAL A 205 -6.17 15.19 -8.71
C VAL A 205 -6.51 16.63 -8.39
N VAL A 206 -5.49 17.47 -8.45
CA VAL A 206 -5.66 18.92 -8.56
C VAL A 206 -5.72 19.26 -10.03
N ILE A 207 -6.80 19.91 -10.44
CA ILE A 207 -6.97 20.43 -11.79
C ILE A 207 -6.87 21.95 -11.80
N GLU A 208 -6.39 22.48 -12.91
CA GLU A 208 -6.45 23.88 -13.26
C GLU A 208 -7.51 24.10 -14.32
N ARG A 209 -8.34 25.12 -14.10
CA ARG A 209 -9.23 25.66 -15.11
C ARG A 209 -8.84 27.09 -15.41
N THR A 210 -8.59 27.40 -16.68
CA THR A 210 -8.32 28.77 -17.12
C THR A 210 -9.48 29.30 -17.96
N LYS A 211 -9.73 30.61 -17.86
CA LYS A 211 -10.71 31.37 -18.64
C LYS A 211 -10.11 32.69 -19.09
N ASP A 212 -10.81 33.39 -19.99
CA ASP A 212 -10.42 34.71 -20.47
C ASP A 212 -8.97 34.74 -20.96
N ALA A 213 -8.63 33.83 -21.88
CA ALA A 213 -7.28 33.67 -22.43
C ALA A 213 -6.18 33.44 -21.36
N GLY A 214 -6.54 32.87 -20.21
CA GLY A 214 -5.59 32.55 -19.14
C GLY A 214 -5.51 33.60 -18.03
N HIS A 215 -6.23 34.73 -18.13
CA HIS A 215 -6.20 35.77 -17.09
C HIS A 215 -6.86 35.32 -15.78
N LEU A 216 -7.87 34.45 -15.87
CA LEU A 216 -8.53 33.88 -14.72
C LEU A 216 -8.22 32.40 -14.59
N ARG A 217 -7.89 31.99 -13.38
CA ARG A 217 -7.54 30.62 -13.05
C ARG A 217 -8.27 30.12 -11.81
N GLU A 218 -8.81 28.91 -11.88
CA GLU A 218 -9.30 28.13 -10.76
C GLU A 218 -8.39 26.92 -10.54
N TRP A 219 -8.00 26.69 -9.29
CA TRP A 219 -7.44 25.41 -8.85
C TRP A 219 -8.46 24.66 -8.02
N SER A 220 -8.67 23.38 -8.35
CA SER A 220 -9.69 22.57 -7.69
C SER A 220 -9.25 21.13 -7.52
N VAL A 221 -9.57 20.51 -6.39
CA VAL A 221 -9.40 19.06 -6.20
C VAL A 221 -10.67 18.31 -6.64
N LYS A 222 -10.49 17.20 -7.35
CA LYS A 222 -11.57 16.36 -7.90
C LYS A 222 -11.20 14.87 -7.88
N GLU A 223 -12.21 14.01 -7.96
CA GLU A 223 -12.06 12.59 -8.26
C GLU A 223 -12.26 12.33 -9.75
N VAL A 224 -11.38 11.54 -10.35
CA VAL A 224 -11.45 11.19 -11.77
C VAL A 224 -12.44 10.06 -11.99
N GLU A 225 -13.28 10.21 -13.01
CA GLU A 225 -14.04 9.14 -13.66
C GLU A 225 -13.75 9.17 -15.17
N LEU A 226 -13.29 8.04 -15.70
CA LEU A 226 -12.97 7.85 -17.11
C LEU A 226 -14.12 7.17 -17.81
N TYR A 227 -14.48 7.73 -18.96
CA TYR A 227 -15.43 7.15 -19.89
C TYR A 227 -14.75 6.97 -21.25
N GLU A 228 -15.44 6.27 -22.16
CA GLU A 228 -14.91 6.01 -23.51
C GLU A 228 -14.68 7.30 -24.32
N ASP A 229 -15.55 8.30 -24.15
CA ASP A 229 -15.58 9.54 -24.94
C ASP A 229 -15.09 10.78 -24.18
N ARG A 230 -14.99 10.69 -22.84
CA ARG A 230 -14.73 11.84 -21.97
C ARG A 230 -14.05 11.45 -20.66
N VAL A 231 -13.52 12.46 -20.00
CA VAL A 231 -13.05 12.41 -18.62
C VAL A 231 -13.93 13.33 -17.80
N GLU A 232 -14.40 12.85 -16.65
CA GLU A 232 -15.16 13.66 -15.70
C GLU A 232 -14.36 13.84 -14.41
N PHE A 233 -14.32 15.08 -13.92
CA PHE A 233 -13.71 15.45 -12.66
C PHE A 233 -14.80 15.79 -11.67
N HIS A 234 -15.08 14.85 -10.76
CA HIS A 234 -16.20 14.92 -9.85
C HIS A 234 -15.83 15.50 -8.49
N PRO A 235 -16.67 16.37 -7.92
CA PRO A 235 -16.62 16.59 -6.48
C PRO A 235 -17.08 15.34 -5.74
N ARG A 236 -16.64 15.21 -4.49
CA ARG A 236 -17.18 14.25 -3.53
C ARG A 236 -17.68 15.06 -2.35
N SER A 237 -18.85 15.66 -2.50
CA SER A 237 -19.43 16.59 -1.53
C SER A 237 -20.88 16.26 -1.21
N ASP A 238 -21.33 16.59 -0.01
CA ASP A 238 -22.76 16.70 0.31
C ASP A 238 -23.39 18.03 -0.13
N ASN A 239 -22.57 19.01 -0.54
CA ASN A 239 -23.06 20.29 -1.02
C ASN A 239 -23.42 20.23 -2.52
N PRO A 240 -24.70 20.41 -2.88
CA PRO A 240 -25.16 20.25 -4.26
C PRO A 240 -24.67 21.35 -5.20
N LYS A 241 -24.07 22.43 -4.69
CA LYS A 241 -23.48 23.51 -5.51
C LYS A 241 -22.30 23.01 -6.35
N HIS A 242 -21.57 22.00 -5.86
CA HIS A 242 -20.42 21.45 -6.55
C HIS A 242 -20.89 20.52 -7.65
N LYS A 243 -20.51 20.83 -8.90
CA LYS A 243 -20.86 20.03 -10.08
C LYS A 243 -19.62 19.38 -10.69
N PRO A 244 -19.77 18.20 -11.33
CA PRO A 244 -18.69 17.61 -12.10
C PRO A 244 -18.26 18.52 -13.25
N ILE A 245 -16.98 18.47 -13.58
CA ILE A 245 -16.41 19.11 -14.78
C ILE A 245 -16.19 18.01 -15.81
N VAL A 246 -16.76 18.17 -17.00
CA VAL A 246 -16.72 17.17 -18.07
C VAL A 246 -15.80 17.66 -19.18
N VAL A 247 -14.77 16.88 -19.51
CA VAL A 247 -13.83 17.15 -20.59
C VAL A 247 -13.94 16.07 -21.65
N ARG A 248 -14.48 16.41 -22.82
CA ARG A 248 -14.59 15.47 -23.93
C ARG A 248 -13.27 15.36 -24.70
N ARG A 249 -13.05 14.23 -25.37
CA ARG A 249 -11.80 13.95 -26.13
C ARG A 249 -11.69 14.74 -27.44
N ASP A 250 -12.81 15.23 -27.95
CA ASP A 250 -12.94 16.11 -29.11
C ASP A 250 -12.65 17.55 -28.70
N PHE A 251 -11.40 17.98 -28.94
CA PHE A 251 -10.79 19.27 -28.58
C PHE A 251 -11.45 20.52 -29.20
N GLN A 252 -12.72 20.78 -28.90
CA GLN A 252 -13.32 22.11 -29.04
C GLN A 252 -13.84 22.56 -27.67
N PRO A 253 -13.13 23.45 -26.96
CA PRO A 253 -13.69 24.10 -25.79
C PRO A 253 -14.84 24.99 -26.24
N ASP A 254 -16.07 24.53 -26.06
CA ASP A 254 -17.30 25.23 -26.48
C ASP A 254 -17.51 26.56 -25.70
N ASP A 255 -16.68 26.81 -24.67
CA ASP A 255 -16.76 27.97 -23.78
C ASP A 255 -15.44 28.73 -23.56
N GLY A 256 -14.35 28.34 -24.25
CA GLY A 256 -13.02 28.93 -24.03
C GLY A 256 -12.34 28.58 -22.70
N THR A 257 -12.86 27.59 -21.96
CA THR A 257 -12.23 27.07 -20.73
C THR A 257 -11.25 25.94 -21.08
N GLU A 258 -10.00 26.03 -20.62
CA GLU A 258 -9.04 24.92 -20.69
C GLU A 258 -8.97 24.20 -19.33
N VAL A 259 -8.83 22.86 -19.35
CA VAL A 259 -8.69 22.03 -18.14
C VAL A 259 -7.37 21.27 -18.21
N LYS A 260 -6.47 21.48 -17.24
CA LYS A 260 -5.21 20.75 -17.10
C LYS A 260 -5.18 20.00 -15.77
N VAL A 261 -4.69 18.75 -15.77
CA VAL A 261 -4.33 18.07 -14.52
C VAL A 261 -2.96 18.58 -14.09
N LEU A 262 -2.89 19.21 -12.91
CA LEU A 262 -1.63 19.76 -12.39
C LEU A 262 -0.89 18.76 -11.52
N ALA A 263 -1.60 18.08 -10.63
CA ALA A 263 -0.96 17.28 -9.60
C ALA A 263 -1.81 16.06 -9.22
N LEU A 264 -1.14 14.95 -8.94
CA LEU A 264 -1.75 13.75 -8.35
C LEU A 264 -1.73 13.88 -6.83
N VAL A 265 -2.89 13.70 -6.18
CA VAL A 265 -3.02 13.75 -4.73
C VAL A 265 -2.61 12.40 -4.14
N ASN A 266 -1.61 12.41 -3.27
CA ASN A 266 -1.11 11.22 -2.61
C ASN A 266 -1.78 11.00 -1.25
N SER A 267 -1.90 12.07 -0.47
CA SER A 267 -2.50 12.05 0.86
C SER A 267 -3.00 13.42 1.29
N VAL A 268 -3.68 13.47 2.44
CA VAL A 268 -4.13 14.71 3.09
C VAL A 268 -3.44 14.83 4.44
N HIS A 269 -2.90 16.01 4.72
CA HIS A 269 -2.22 16.34 5.96
C HIS A 269 -2.98 17.44 6.70
N TYR A 270 -3.25 17.21 7.98
CA TYR A 270 -3.79 18.23 8.88
C TYR A 270 -2.68 18.57 9.87
N PRO A 271 -2.18 19.82 9.90
CA PRO A 271 -1.16 20.20 10.86
C PRO A 271 -1.75 20.11 12.27
N THR A 272 -1.05 19.44 13.17
CA THR A 272 -1.32 19.52 14.60
C THR A 272 -0.63 20.77 15.14
N TYR A 273 -1.40 21.71 15.66
CA TYR A 273 -0.91 22.86 16.42
C TYR A 273 -0.29 22.44 17.75
#